data_AF-A0A933KAN0-F1
#
_entry.id   AF-A0A933KAN0-F1
#
_cell.length_a   1.000
_cell.length_b   1.000
_cell.length_c   1.000
_cell.angle_alpha   90.00
_cell.angle_beta   90.00
_cell.angle_gamma   90.00
#
_symmetry.space_group_name_H-M   'P 1'
#
loop_
_entity.id
_entity.type
_entity.pdbx_description
1 polymer ?
#
loop_
_entity_poly.entity_id
_entity_poly.type
_entity_poly.pdbx_seq_one_letter_code
_entity_poly.pdbx_strand_id
1 'polypeptide(L)'
;MEMSPASTIRHRERPAASGLTRVASSAAEPGGIFQDGGPSGLSGPRSRSRAFSLIELLIVVAIMSVLTGGAMLRLDWAGEEARTVALKHNLATLRRAIDDFHADRHRYPVRLDELVETRYLRQLPVDPTTGIVGSWTVVPSAPGRPDVYDVRSPTEGYRCH
;
A
#
# COMPACT_ATOMS: atom_id res chain seq x y z
N MET A 1 -31.21 -9.66 -42.03
CA MET A 1 -30.41 -10.39 -41.03
C MET A 1 -29.08 -9.67 -40.96
N GLU A 2 -28.65 -8.99 -39.91
CA GLU A 2 -29.04 -9.00 -38.50
C GLU A 2 -28.75 -7.61 -37.92
N MET A 3 -29.57 -7.18 -36.97
CA MET A 3 -29.50 -5.89 -36.28
C MET A 3 -28.99 -6.18 -34.86
N SER A 4 -27.78 -5.73 -34.54
CA SER A 4 -27.13 -5.97 -33.24
C SER A 4 -27.73 -5.05 -32.16
N PRO A 5 -28.19 -5.57 -30.99
CA PRO A 5 -28.77 -4.73 -29.97
C PRO A 5 -27.78 -4.25 -28.89
N ALA A 6 -28.12 -3.06 -28.40
CA ALA A 6 -27.48 -2.20 -27.41
C ALA A 6 -27.08 -2.85 -26.08
N SER A 7 -25.90 -2.46 -25.59
CA SER A 7 -25.41 -2.70 -24.22
C SER A 7 -26.07 -1.72 -23.24
N THR A 8 -26.90 -2.24 -22.34
CA THR A 8 -27.54 -1.48 -21.26
C THR A 8 -26.74 -1.65 -19.96
N ILE A 9 -25.95 -0.64 -19.62
CA ILE A 9 -25.23 -0.56 -18.34
C ILE A 9 -26.22 -0.11 -17.25
N ARG A 10 -26.56 -1.00 -16.32
CA ARG A 10 -27.36 -0.66 -15.14
C ARG A 10 -26.52 0.16 -14.15
N HIS A 11 -27.09 1.30 -13.83
CA HIS A 11 -26.65 2.25 -12.83
C HIS A 11 -26.68 1.62 -11.42
N ARG A 12 -25.62 1.88 -10.66
CA ARG A 12 -25.37 1.40 -9.30
C ARG A 12 -26.16 2.27 -8.32
N GLU A 13 -26.97 1.66 -7.46
CA GLU A 13 -27.46 2.31 -6.24
C GLU A 13 -26.88 1.59 -5.01
N ARG A 14 -26.15 2.35 -4.19
CA ARG A 14 -25.73 1.94 -2.84
C ARG A 14 -26.59 2.75 -1.87
N PRO A 15 -27.48 2.13 -1.07
CA PRO A 15 -28.15 2.85 -0.01
C PRO A 15 -27.22 2.98 1.20
N ALA A 16 -27.08 4.23 1.64
CA ALA A 16 -26.55 4.61 2.94
C ALA A 16 -27.50 4.13 4.05
N ALA A 17 -26.94 3.57 5.12
CA ALA A 17 -27.65 3.40 6.37
C ALA A 17 -26.76 3.93 7.50
N SER A 18 -26.96 5.21 7.76
CA SER A 18 -26.68 5.89 9.02
C SER A 18 -27.66 5.42 10.09
N GLY A 19 -27.16 5.16 11.29
CA GLY A 19 -27.97 4.95 12.49
C GLY A 19 -27.29 3.93 13.41
N LEU A 20 -27.17 4.10 14.72
CA LEU A 20 -27.71 5.09 15.64
C LEU A 20 -26.78 5.10 16.85
N THR A 21 -26.35 6.28 17.25
CA THR A 21 -25.63 6.53 18.50
C THR A 21 -26.66 6.68 19.63
N ARG A 22 -26.44 5.93 20.72
CA ARG A 22 -26.63 6.27 22.15
C ARG A 22 -27.83 7.17 22.53
N VAL A 23 -28.72 6.64 23.37
CA VAL A 23 -29.16 7.31 24.62
C VAL A 23 -29.52 6.23 25.65
N ALA A 24 -28.93 6.38 26.84
CA ALA A 24 -29.30 5.67 28.06
C ALA A 24 -30.56 6.30 28.67
N SER A 25 -31.52 5.46 29.05
CA SER A 25 -32.65 5.79 29.93
C SER A 25 -32.56 4.75 31.05
N SER A 26 -32.17 5.08 32.28
CA SER A 26 -32.84 5.93 33.28
C SER A 26 -34.28 5.47 33.55
N ALA A 27 -34.58 5.32 34.84
CA ALA A 27 -35.71 4.63 35.50
C ALA A 27 -35.45 3.11 35.68
N ALA A 28 -35.59 2.49 36.84
CA ALA A 28 -36.26 2.87 38.08
C ALA A 28 -35.70 2.02 39.24
N GLU A 29 -35.52 2.64 40.40
CA GLU A 29 -35.48 1.94 41.68
C GLU A 29 -36.93 1.67 42.12
N PRO A 30 -37.27 0.44 42.48
CA PRO A 30 -38.07 0.24 43.68
C PRO A 30 -37.48 -0.85 44.57
N GLY A 31 -37.43 -0.54 45.87
CA GLY A 31 -36.95 -1.44 46.91
C GLY A 31 -37.66 -2.80 46.91
N GLY A 32 -36.86 -3.83 47.09
CA GLY A 32 -37.28 -5.19 47.41
C GLY A 32 -36.46 -5.73 48.57
N ILE A 33 -37.10 -5.77 49.75
CA ILE A 33 -36.66 -6.51 50.93
C ILE A 33 -36.79 -7.99 50.59
N PHE A 34 -35.69 -8.69 50.35
CA PHE A 34 -35.68 -10.15 50.38
C PHE A 34 -34.28 -10.67 50.71
N GLN A 35 -34.08 -10.92 52.00
CA GLN A 35 -33.03 -11.79 52.49
C GLN A 35 -33.52 -13.24 52.34
N ASP A 36 -33.08 -13.92 51.29
CA ASP A 36 -33.07 -15.38 51.27
C ASP A 36 -31.62 -15.86 51.36
N GLY A 37 -31.26 -16.27 52.57
CA GLY A 37 -30.04 -16.99 52.84
C GLY A 37 -30.14 -18.40 52.26
N GLY A 38 -29.16 -18.76 51.45
CA GLY A 38 -28.94 -20.14 51.05
C GLY A 38 -27.61 -20.35 50.34
N PRO A 39 -26.46 -20.37 51.04
CA PRO A 39 -25.25 -20.91 50.46
C PRO A 39 -25.31 -22.43 50.50
N SER A 40 -26.06 -23.02 49.55
CA SER A 40 -25.94 -24.44 49.24
C SER A 40 -24.60 -24.66 48.56
N GLY A 41 -23.59 -24.94 49.38
CA GLY A 41 -22.23 -25.24 48.97
C GLY A 41 -22.18 -26.47 48.08
N LEU A 42 -22.19 -26.26 46.76
CA LEU A 42 -21.58 -27.20 45.83
C LEU A 42 -20.08 -26.89 45.81
N SER A 43 -19.37 -27.52 46.75
CA SER A 43 -17.91 -27.59 46.74
C SER A 43 -17.47 -28.37 45.49
N GLY A 44 -17.33 -27.66 44.37
CA GLY A 44 -16.57 -28.15 43.22
C GLY A 44 -15.12 -28.40 43.63
N PRO A 45 -14.42 -29.34 42.97
CA PRO A 45 -13.04 -29.64 43.29
C PRO A 45 -12.21 -28.35 43.26
N ARG A 46 -11.62 -27.99 44.41
CA ARG A 46 -10.75 -26.82 44.52
C ARG A 46 -9.68 -26.94 43.44
N SER A 47 -9.77 -26.10 42.40
CA SER A 47 -8.70 -26.00 41.42
C SER A 47 -7.47 -25.56 42.20
N ARG A 48 -6.44 -26.38 42.18
CA ARG A 48 -5.16 -26.06 42.84
C ARG A 48 -4.60 -24.87 42.07
N SER A 49 -4.80 -23.67 42.60
CA SER A 49 -4.20 -22.45 42.09
C SER A 49 -2.69 -22.63 42.19
N ARG A 50 -2.04 -22.89 41.05
CA ARG A 50 -0.59 -22.94 40.97
C ARG A 50 -0.11 -21.50 41.10
N ALA A 51 0.59 -21.21 42.19
CA ALA A 51 1.31 -19.95 42.35
C ALA A 51 2.51 -19.96 41.39
N PHE A 52 2.63 -18.91 40.57
CA PHE A 52 3.74 -18.73 39.62
C PHE A 52 5.04 -18.42 40.39
N SER A 53 6.17 -18.90 39.86
CA SER A 53 7.49 -18.60 40.44
C SER A 53 8.00 -17.23 39.98
N LEU A 54 8.80 -16.54 40.79
CA LEU A 54 9.50 -15.30 40.40
C LEU A 54 10.35 -15.50 39.13
N ILE A 55 10.99 -16.66 39.01
CA ILE A 55 11.81 -16.98 37.84
C ILE A 55 10.98 -17.08 36.56
N GLU A 56 9.70 -17.45 36.67
CA GLU A 56 8.79 -17.61 35.54
C GLU A 56 8.43 -16.25 34.96
N LEU A 57 8.14 -15.27 35.83
CA LEU A 57 7.90 -13.90 35.39
C LEU A 57 9.17 -13.25 34.79
N LEU A 58 10.35 -13.54 35.35
CA LEU A 58 11.63 -13.02 34.85
C LEU A 58 11.95 -13.50 33.43
N ILE A 59 11.73 -14.79 33.13
CA ILE A 59 11.94 -15.34 31.79
C ILE A 59 10.94 -14.75 30.79
N VAL A 60 9.69 -14.56 31.19
CA VAL A 60 8.65 -13.99 30.31
C VAL A 60 9.00 -12.56 29.90
N VAL A 61 9.35 -11.68 30.85
CA VAL A 61 9.72 -10.30 30.50
C VAL A 61 11.03 -10.24 29.72
N ALA A 62 11.94 -11.20 29.93
CA ALA A 62 13.16 -11.34 29.15
C ALA A 62 12.88 -11.74 27.68
N ILE A 63 11.99 -12.71 27.43
CA ILE A 63 11.62 -13.08 26.05
C ILE A 63 10.77 -11.99 25.40
N MET A 64 9.86 -11.35 26.15
CA MET A 64 9.06 -10.23 25.64
C MET A 64 9.93 -9.06 25.21
N SER A 65 11.00 -8.72 25.94
CA SER A 65 11.89 -7.62 25.56
C SER A 65 12.67 -7.93 24.28
N VAL A 66 13.14 -9.16 24.11
CA VAL A 66 13.82 -9.62 22.90
C VAL A 66 12.89 -9.60 21.70
N LEU A 67 11.65 -10.08 21.83
CA LEU A 67 10.68 -10.07 20.73
C LEU A 67 10.22 -8.66 20.38
N THR A 68 10.01 -7.80 21.39
CA THR A 68 9.64 -6.40 21.18
C THR A 68 10.78 -5.63 20.50
N GLY A 69 12.03 -5.85 20.90
CA GLY A 69 13.20 -5.24 20.26
C GLY A 69 13.55 -5.84 18.89
N GLY A 70 13.31 -7.14 18.70
CA GLY A 70 13.67 -7.89 17.50
C GLY A 70 12.66 -7.83 16.35
N ALA A 71 11.48 -7.24 16.57
CA ALA A 71 10.42 -7.14 15.56
C ALA A 71 10.83 -6.36 14.29
N MET A 72 11.92 -5.59 14.35
CA MET A 72 12.42 -4.77 13.25
C MET A 72 13.28 -5.55 12.24
N LEU A 73 13.51 -6.85 12.40
CA LEU A 73 14.27 -7.65 11.42
C LEU A 73 13.44 -7.88 10.14
N ARG A 74 13.06 -6.79 9.46
CA ARG A 74 12.47 -6.81 8.13
C ARG A 74 13.61 -6.91 7.12
N LEU A 75 13.76 -8.08 6.52
CA LEU A 75 14.65 -8.26 5.39
C LEU A 75 13.93 -7.71 4.15
N ASP A 76 14.24 -6.47 3.76
CA ASP A 76 13.60 -5.72 2.66
C ASP A 76 13.95 -6.25 1.25
N TRP A 77 14.46 -7.48 1.14
CA TRP A 77 14.94 -8.07 -0.12
C TRP A 77 13.85 -8.14 -1.21
N ALA A 78 12.60 -8.38 -0.82
CA ALA A 78 11.48 -8.41 -1.77
C ALA A 78 11.12 -7.00 -2.31
N GLY A 79 11.37 -5.95 -1.54
CA GLY A 79 11.11 -4.57 -1.96
C GLY A 79 12.07 -4.11 -3.05
N GLU A 80 13.32 -4.55 -2.97
CA GLU A 80 14.38 -4.08 -3.87
C GLU A 80 14.27 -4.67 -5.29
N GLU A 81 13.90 -5.95 -5.39
CA GLU A 81 13.61 -6.58 -6.67
C GLU A 81 12.36 -5.95 -7.32
N ALA A 82 11.30 -5.72 -6.53
CA ALA A 82 10.09 -5.08 -7.01
C ALA A 82 10.36 -3.67 -7.57
N ARG A 83 11.22 -2.89 -6.91
CA ARG A 83 11.66 -1.56 -7.40
C ARG A 83 12.42 -1.69 -8.72
N THR A 84 13.31 -2.66 -8.84
CA THR A 84 14.10 -2.90 -10.06
C THR A 84 13.22 -3.30 -11.24
N VAL A 85 12.25 -4.18 -11.01
CA VAL A 85 11.27 -4.59 -12.03
C VAL A 85 10.40 -3.40 -12.47
N ALA A 86 9.88 -2.63 -11.50
CA ALA A 86 9.10 -1.43 -11.79
C ALA A 86 9.93 -0.38 -12.56
N LEU A 87 11.20 -0.19 -12.22
CA LEU A 87 12.10 0.74 -12.90
C LEU A 87 12.28 0.34 -14.36
N LYS A 88 12.63 -0.93 -14.62
CA LYS A 88 12.79 -1.47 -15.98
C LYS A 88 11.51 -1.31 -16.80
N HIS A 89 10.36 -1.59 -16.20
CA HIS A 89 9.07 -1.43 -16.85
C HIS A 89 8.76 0.03 -17.21
N ASN A 90 9.02 0.98 -16.30
CA ASN A 90 8.82 2.40 -16.53
C ASN A 90 9.75 2.93 -17.63
N LEU A 91 11.03 2.54 -17.62
CA LEU A 91 11.99 2.89 -18.66
C LEU A 91 11.58 2.35 -20.03
N ALA A 92 11.16 1.09 -20.10
CA ALA A 92 10.68 0.49 -21.34
C ALA A 92 9.45 1.23 -21.88
N THR A 93 8.53 1.64 -21.01
CA THR A 93 7.33 2.40 -21.38
C THR A 93 7.69 3.78 -21.92
N LEU A 94 8.63 4.49 -21.27
CA LEU A 94 9.09 5.80 -21.73
C LEU A 94 9.80 5.73 -23.08
N ARG A 95 10.74 4.79 -23.24
CA ARG A 95 11.47 4.58 -24.50
C ARG A 95 10.51 4.27 -25.65
N ARG A 96 9.56 3.38 -25.42
CA ARG A 96 8.52 3.06 -26.41
C ARG A 96 7.70 4.30 -26.81
N ALA A 97 7.30 5.13 -25.85
CA ALA A 97 6.57 6.35 -26.15
C ALA A 97 7.40 7.37 -26.97
N ILE A 98 8.71 7.44 -26.74
CA ILE A 98 9.64 8.27 -27.53
C ILE A 98 9.75 7.72 -28.96
N ASP A 99 9.89 6.40 -29.11
CA ASP A 99 9.98 5.74 -30.41
C ASP A 99 8.69 5.92 -31.22
N ASP A 100 7.52 5.75 -30.59
CA ASP A 100 6.21 5.95 -31.21
C ASP A 100 6.05 7.43 -31.65
N PHE A 101 6.47 8.39 -30.81
CA PHE A 101 6.47 9.80 -31.17
C PHE A 101 7.36 10.09 -32.38
N HIS A 102 8.57 9.52 -32.40
CA HIS A 102 9.50 9.68 -33.51
C HIS A 102 8.99 9.02 -34.80
N ALA A 103 8.32 7.87 -34.70
CA ALA A 103 7.71 7.19 -35.85
C ALA A 103 6.63 8.07 -36.52
N ASP A 104 5.81 8.77 -35.74
CA ASP A 104 4.72 9.59 -36.26
C ASP A 104 5.16 11.00 -36.69
N ARG A 105 6.09 11.62 -35.95
CA ARG A 105 6.47 13.03 -36.14
C ARG A 105 7.79 13.21 -36.87
N HIS A 106 8.54 12.13 -37.11
CA HIS A 106 9.89 12.12 -37.70
C HIS A 106 10.87 13.05 -36.97
N ARG A 107 10.64 13.28 -35.67
CA ARG A 107 11.53 14.02 -34.78
C ARG A 107 11.38 13.50 -33.36
N TYR A 108 12.40 13.69 -32.55
CA TYR A 108 12.34 13.42 -31.11
C TYR A 108 11.61 14.56 -30.37
N PRO A 109 11.00 14.27 -29.20
CA PRO A 109 10.39 15.30 -28.37
C PRO A 109 11.47 16.20 -27.75
N VAL A 110 11.14 17.47 -27.51
CA VAL A 110 12.06 18.45 -26.90
C VAL A 110 12.16 18.23 -25.39
N ARG A 111 11.07 17.73 -24.78
CA ARG A 111 10.95 17.44 -23.34
C ARG A 111 10.03 16.24 -23.14
N LEU A 112 10.15 15.53 -22.02
CA LEU A 112 9.25 14.42 -21.69
C LEU A 112 7.79 14.88 -21.55
N ASP A 113 7.56 16.12 -21.13
CA ASP A 113 6.22 16.70 -20.97
C ASP A 113 5.42 16.70 -22.28
N GLU A 114 6.12 16.88 -23.42
CA GLU A 114 5.51 16.88 -24.75
C GLU A 114 4.82 15.55 -25.05
N LEU A 115 5.34 14.42 -24.54
CA LEU A 115 4.73 13.10 -24.70
C LEU A 115 3.37 12.98 -23.99
N VAL A 116 3.17 13.74 -22.90
CA VAL A 116 1.89 13.78 -22.18
C VAL A 116 0.90 14.68 -22.91
N GLU A 117 1.36 15.86 -23.33
CA GLU A 117 0.56 16.82 -24.10
C GLU A 117 0.04 16.21 -25.40
N THR A 118 0.91 15.48 -26.10
CA THR A 118 0.59 14.80 -27.36
C THR A 118 -0.02 13.41 -27.18
N ARG A 119 -0.27 13.00 -25.93
CA ARG A 119 -1.03 11.79 -25.54
C ARG A 119 -0.37 10.45 -25.89
N TYR A 120 0.93 10.42 -26.17
CA TYR A 120 1.74 9.19 -26.22
C TYR A 120 1.90 8.60 -24.81
N LEU A 121 1.92 9.44 -23.79
CA LEU A 121 1.83 9.08 -22.38
C LEU A 121 0.56 9.66 -21.76
N ARG A 122 -0.07 8.89 -20.85
CA ARG A 122 -1.17 9.43 -20.03
C ARG A 122 -0.65 10.35 -18.93
N GLN A 123 0.50 10.01 -18.37
CA GLN A 123 1.22 10.75 -17.33
C GLN A 123 2.66 10.24 -17.28
N LEU A 124 3.57 11.05 -16.72
CA LEU A 124 4.94 10.59 -16.47
C LEU A 124 4.96 9.54 -15.34
N PRO A 125 5.63 8.40 -15.53
CA PRO A 125 5.83 7.42 -14.47
C PRO A 125 6.77 7.96 -13.39
N VAL A 126 6.55 7.48 -12.16
CA VAL A 126 7.39 7.77 -10.99
C VAL A 126 8.62 6.87 -11.03
N ASP A 127 9.80 7.40 -10.69
CA ASP A 127 10.98 6.56 -10.50
C ASP A 127 10.84 5.84 -9.14
N PRO A 128 10.77 4.49 -9.10
CA PRO A 128 10.61 3.73 -7.85
C PRO A 128 11.84 3.78 -6.93
N THR A 129 12.97 4.30 -7.42
CA THR A 129 14.23 4.41 -6.67
C THR A 129 14.33 5.73 -5.91
N THR A 130 13.86 6.83 -6.51
CA THR A 130 13.87 8.17 -5.89
C THR A 130 12.52 8.52 -5.26
N GLY A 131 11.43 7.88 -5.70
CA GLY A 131 10.05 8.21 -5.33
C GLY A 131 9.55 9.52 -5.94
N ILE A 132 10.32 10.14 -6.85
CA ILE A 132 10.02 11.44 -7.45
C ILE A 132 9.45 11.24 -8.85
N VAL A 133 8.40 11.99 -9.16
CA VAL A 133 7.81 12.02 -10.51
C VAL A 133 8.77 12.75 -11.45
N GLY A 134 9.13 12.11 -12.57
CA GLY A 134 9.89 12.80 -13.61
C GLY A 134 11.37 13.06 -13.30
N SER A 135 11.97 12.39 -12.29
CA SER A 135 13.40 12.49 -11.99
C SER A 135 14.29 11.80 -13.01
N TRP A 136 13.88 11.74 -14.27
CA TRP A 136 14.51 10.97 -15.32
C TRP A 136 15.65 11.78 -15.97
N THR A 137 16.82 11.15 -16.15
CA THR A 137 17.94 11.77 -16.86
C THR A 137 17.73 11.60 -18.36
N VAL A 138 17.60 12.71 -19.08
CA VAL A 138 17.43 12.73 -20.53
C VAL A 138 18.77 12.63 -21.26
N VAL A 139 18.79 11.89 -22.36
CA VAL A 139 19.93 11.73 -23.25
C VAL A 139 19.53 12.24 -24.64
N PRO A 140 20.24 13.24 -25.19
CA PRO A 140 19.94 13.76 -26.52
C PRO A 140 20.45 12.84 -27.63
N SER A 141 19.89 12.96 -28.84
CA SER A 141 20.34 12.17 -30.00
C SER A 141 21.74 12.53 -30.44
N ALA A 142 22.15 13.78 -30.22
CA ALA A 142 23.49 14.27 -30.51
C ALA A 142 23.90 15.35 -29.50
N PRO A 143 25.21 15.54 -29.25
CA PRO A 143 25.69 16.59 -28.35
C PRO A 143 25.16 17.98 -28.76
N GLY A 144 24.53 18.67 -27.81
CA GLY A 144 23.99 20.02 -28.04
C GLY A 144 22.64 20.10 -28.74
N ARG A 145 22.01 18.96 -29.07
CA ARG A 145 20.62 18.98 -29.55
C ARG A 145 19.63 19.07 -28.40
N PRO A 146 18.58 19.91 -28.53
CA PRO A 146 17.51 20.01 -27.54
C PRO A 146 16.44 18.94 -27.82
N ASP A 147 16.85 17.67 -27.90
CA ASP A 147 15.96 16.54 -28.10
C ASP A 147 16.14 15.48 -27.01
N VAL A 148 15.11 14.65 -26.83
CA VAL A 148 15.13 13.51 -25.92
C VAL A 148 15.07 12.24 -26.74
N TYR A 149 16.22 11.59 -26.87
CA TYR A 149 16.37 10.30 -27.56
C TYR A 149 16.17 9.13 -26.61
N ASP A 150 16.81 9.20 -25.45
CA ASP A 150 16.78 8.13 -24.45
C ASP A 150 16.62 8.71 -23.04
N VAL A 151 16.20 7.86 -22.13
CA VAL A 151 15.94 8.18 -20.73
C VAL A 151 16.62 7.15 -19.84
N ARG A 152 17.24 7.61 -18.75
CA ARG A 152 17.91 6.78 -17.75
C ARG A 152 17.46 7.17 -16.34
N SER A 153 17.45 6.22 -15.40
CA SER A 153 17.32 6.61 -13.99
C SER A 153 18.63 7.27 -13.53
N PRO A 154 18.57 8.32 -12.68
CA PRO A 154 19.75 8.92 -12.06
C PRO A 154 20.60 7.92 -11.28
N THR A 155 19.97 6.85 -10.78
CA THR A 155 20.61 5.84 -9.93
C THR A 155 21.17 4.65 -10.69
N GLU A 156 20.80 4.48 -11.97
CA GLU A 156 21.20 3.33 -12.77
C GLU A 156 22.71 3.29 -13.06
N GLY A 157 23.38 4.46 -13.09
CA GLY A 157 24.84 4.54 -13.20
C GLY A 157 25.61 4.07 -11.96
N TYR A 158 24.94 3.86 -10.82
CA TYR A 158 25.58 3.48 -9.55
C TYR A 158 25.41 1.99 -9.19
N ARG A 159 24.62 1.22 -9.95
CA ARG A 159 24.49 -0.24 -9.79
C ARG A 159 25.21 -0.99 -10.91
N CYS A 160 26.53 -0.93 -10.92
CA CYS A 160 27.32 -1.95 -11.58
C CYS A 160 27.42 -3.15 -10.62
N HIS A 161 26.83 -4.29 -11.00
CA HIS A 161 27.07 -5.59 -10.37
C HIS A 161 27.74 -6.50 -11.38
#